data_AF-A0ABD2GZ13-F1
#
_entry.id   AF-A0ABD2GZ13-F1
#
_cell.length_a   1.000
_cell.length_b   1.000
_cell.length_c   1.000
_cell.angle_alpha   90.00
_cell.angle_beta   90.00
_cell.angle_gamma   90.00
#
_symmetry.space_group_name_H-M   'P 1'
#
loop_
_entity.id
_entity.type
_entity.pdbx_description
1 polymer ?
#
loop_
_entity_poly.entity_id
_entity_poly.type
_entity_poly.pdbx_seq_one_letter_code
_entity_poly.pdbx_strand_id
1 'polypeptide(L)'
;MWSRGLLQTVRSSSRQAGVLFDVDGVLLRGRSVIPAARRAFRKLLDRDNNFLFPVVFVTNAGSCQRHDKAQQLSRLLEVQVSPEQVVLSHSPLQTLDDFHDKCVLVSGQGPVTEIAKTLGFQKVLSVDQLRVQHPLLDMVDHNRKPDLSSFPLKTFPKIEAIILFGEPIRWETNLQLLIDVLLTNGSPGRAYEVPPPAQLPVLACNIDLTWMAEAPSPRFGHGVFLLCLESVYRKLSGRELQYEALLGKPNLLTYQYAEKLLRLQNHNHKISTIYAIGDNLMTDIYGANLYNRYLGQQHAAMTTPTKLVAQGTGSHVTEEALVSSECRSILVCTGVYNPRSPPPEDLQLDQDLVEPHHLVEDVEAAVDLLLQRESI
;
A
#
# COMPACT_ATOMS: atom_id res chain seq x y z
N MET A 1 5.31 50.82 42.57
CA MET A 1 6.03 50.32 41.38
C MET A 1 5.77 48.82 41.29
N TRP A 2 5.03 48.40 40.26
CA TRP A 2 4.65 47.00 40.04
C TRP A 2 5.63 46.40 39.04
N SER A 3 6.42 45.42 39.44
CA SER A 3 7.26 44.64 38.53
C SER A 3 6.51 43.36 38.15
N ARG A 4 5.98 43.33 36.92
CA ARG A 4 5.33 42.17 36.32
C ARG A 4 6.38 41.11 35.99
N GLY A 5 6.18 39.90 36.51
CA GLY A 5 6.94 38.71 36.14
C GLY A 5 6.69 38.33 34.68
N LEU A 6 7.76 38.02 33.95
CA LEU A 6 7.70 37.31 32.68
C LEU A 6 7.23 35.87 32.98
N LEU A 7 5.98 35.57 32.67
CA LEU A 7 5.53 34.19 32.48
C LEU A 7 6.17 33.70 31.18
N GLN A 8 7.29 32.99 31.29
CA GLN A 8 7.74 32.09 30.25
C GLN A 8 6.73 30.94 30.20
N THR A 9 5.81 31.02 29.24
CA THR A 9 4.95 29.91 28.87
C THR A 9 5.86 28.81 28.32
N VAL A 10 6.20 27.84 29.17
CA VAL A 10 6.76 26.56 28.73
C VAL A 10 5.67 25.94 27.86
N ARG A 11 5.77 26.07 26.54
CA ARG A 11 5.04 25.21 25.61
C ARG A 11 5.47 23.79 25.98
N SER A 12 4.55 23.02 26.57
CA SER A 12 4.77 21.58 26.73
C SER A 12 5.15 21.01 25.36
N SER A 13 6.01 20.01 25.32
CA SER A 13 6.32 19.28 24.08
C SER A 13 5.00 18.85 23.45
N SER A 14 4.51 19.59 22.45
CA SER A 14 3.15 19.41 21.95
C SER A 14 3.11 18.07 21.24
N ARG A 15 2.46 17.10 21.88
CA ARG A 15 2.03 15.86 21.22
C ARG A 15 1.30 16.29 19.95
N GLN A 16 1.73 15.80 18.81
CA GLN A 16 1.15 16.17 17.52
C GLN A 16 0.56 14.92 16.86
N ALA A 17 -0.60 15.07 16.25
CA ALA A 17 -1.21 14.04 15.45
C ALA A 17 -0.59 13.98 14.04
N GLY A 18 -0.67 12.82 13.39
CA GLY A 18 -0.46 12.65 11.96
C GLY A 18 -1.70 12.04 11.33
N VAL A 19 -1.94 12.30 10.03
CA VAL A 19 -3.15 11.85 9.35
C VAL A 19 -2.81 11.03 8.11
N LEU A 20 -3.39 9.84 8.03
CA LEU A 20 -3.35 8.98 6.86
C LEU A 20 -4.73 9.00 6.19
N PHE A 21 -4.77 9.38 4.91
CA PHE A 21 -5.99 9.31 4.11
C PHE A 21 -5.88 8.19 3.09
N ASP A 22 -6.84 7.26 3.09
CA ASP A 22 -7.16 6.58 1.84
C ASP A 22 -7.66 7.58 0.78
N VAL A 23 -7.56 7.20 -0.49
CA VAL A 23 -7.95 8.04 -1.62
C VAL A 23 -9.29 7.61 -2.21
N ASP A 24 -9.45 6.34 -2.58
CA ASP A 24 -10.52 5.87 -3.45
C ASP A 24 -11.69 5.38 -2.61
N GLY A 25 -12.75 6.18 -2.51
CA GLY A 25 -13.87 5.97 -1.59
C GLY A 25 -13.88 6.96 -0.42
N VAL A 26 -12.76 7.63 -0.15
CA VAL A 26 -12.62 8.67 0.90
C VAL A 26 -12.52 10.07 0.30
N LEU A 27 -11.61 10.27 -0.65
CA LEU A 27 -11.34 11.58 -1.26
C LEU A 27 -11.90 11.67 -2.67
N LEU A 28 -11.79 10.58 -3.42
CA LEU A 28 -12.19 10.46 -4.80
C LEU A 28 -13.21 9.33 -4.95
N ARG A 29 -14.07 9.45 -5.97
CA ARG A 29 -14.89 8.36 -6.50
C ARG A 29 -14.57 8.23 -7.98
N GLY A 30 -13.72 7.26 -8.31
CA GLY A 30 -13.07 7.19 -9.62
C GLY A 30 -12.28 8.47 -9.91
N ARG A 31 -12.63 9.19 -10.98
CA ARG A 31 -11.95 10.46 -11.33
C ARG A 31 -12.54 11.72 -10.68
N SER A 32 -13.65 11.60 -9.95
CA SER A 32 -14.36 12.74 -9.39
C SER A 32 -14.03 12.93 -7.91
N VAL A 33 -13.94 14.18 -7.47
CA VAL A 33 -13.74 14.51 -6.05
C VAL A 33 -15.03 14.31 -5.28
N ILE A 34 -14.94 13.66 -4.12
CA ILE A 34 -16.04 13.62 -3.17
C ILE A 34 -16.21 15.02 -2.58
N PRO A 35 -17.39 15.67 -2.66
CA PRO A 35 -17.55 17.08 -2.27
C PRO A 35 -17.08 17.39 -0.85
N ALA A 36 -17.22 16.45 0.08
CA ALA A 36 -16.74 16.56 1.46
C ALA A 36 -15.22 16.69 1.55
N ALA A 37 -14.46 16.09 0.64
CA ALA A 37 -13.00 16.15 0.64
C ALA A 37 -12.48 17.58 0.55
N ARG A 38 -13.01 18.41 -0.35
CA ARG A 38 -12.58 19.83 -0.42
C ARG A 38 -12.89 20.61 0.85
N ARG A 39 -14.03 20.33 1.50
CA ARG A 39 -14.40 20.98 2.76
C ARG A 39 -13.51 20.52 3.91
N ALA A 40 -13.21 19.22 3.98
CA ALA A 40 -12.29 18.62 4.93
C ALA A 40 -10.88 19.26 4.81
N PHE A 41 -10.33 19.35 3.60
CA PHE A 41 -9.01 19.92 3.38
C PHE A 41 -8.94 21.42 3.70
N ARG A 42 -10.01 22.20 3.43
CA ARG A 42 -10.07 23.60 3.89
C ARG A 42 -9.98 23.76 5.42
N LYS A 43 -10.46 22.78 6.17
CA LYS A 43 -10.37 22.75 7.65
C LYS A 43 -9.00 22.29 8.16
N LEU A 44 -8.24 21.58 7.34
CA LEU A 44 -6.89 21.06 7.67
C LEU A 44 -5.76 22.02 7.30
N LEU A 45 -6.08 23.17 6.71
CA LEU A 45 -5.09 24.16 6.28
C LEU A 45 -5.14 25.40 7.17
N ASP A 46 -3.96 25.98 7.43
CA ASP A 46 -3.84 27.30 8.02
C ASP A 46 -4.10 28.42 7.00
N ARG A 47 -3.92 29.68 7.43
CA ARG A 47 -4.13 30.86 6.58
C ARG A 47 -3.14 30.98 5.42
N ASP A 48 -1.99 30.31 5.53
CA ASP A 48 -0.91 30.31 4.53
C ASP A 48 -1.00 29.06 3.62
N ASN A 49 -2.08 28.28 3.71
CA ASN A 49 -2.31 27.01 3.02
C ASN A 49 -1.31 25.91 3.37
N ASN A 50 -0.75 25.92 4.58
CA ASN A 50 0.03 24.80 5.10
C ASN A 50 -0.88 23.86 5.89
N PHE A 51 -0.56 22.56 5.86
CA PHE A 51 -1.28 21.58 6.67
C PHE A 51 -1.04 21.80 8.17
N LEU A 52 -2.13 21.76 8.94
CA LEU A 52 -2.10 21.83 10.41
C LEU A 52 -1.40 20.61 11.04
N PHE A 53 -1.42 19.47 10.33
CA PHE A 53 -0.81 18.21 10.73
C PHE A 53 0.01 17.62 9.58
N PRO A 54 1.02 16.78 9.85
CA PRO A 54 1.59 15.90 8.84
C PRO A 54 0.50 15.04 8.19
N VAL A 55 0.47 15.03 6.86
CA VAL A 55 -0.53 14.30 6.07
C VAL A 55 0.16 13.37 5.08
N VAL A 56 -0.27 12.12 5.02
CA VAL A 56 0.13 11.15 3.99
C VAL A 56 -1.12 10.53 3.36
N PHE A 57 -1.13 10.43 2.05
CA PHE A 57 -2.15 9.76 1.25
C PHE A 57 -1.70 8.32 0.99
N VAL A 58 -2.45 7.34 1.49
CA VAL A 58 -2.12 5.91 1.40
C VAL A 58 -3.17 5.20 0.56
N THR A 59 -2.81 4.83 -0.67
CA THR A 59 -3.72 4.17 -1.62
C THR A 59 -3.13 2.87 -2.13
N ASN A 60 -3.98 1.88 -2.36
CA ASN A 60 -3.60 0.62 -3.02
C ASN A 60 -3.54 0.73 -4.55
N ALA A 61 -3.58 1.95 -5.10
CA ALA A 61 -3.32 2.19 -6.52
C ALA A 61 -1.90 1.74 -6.91
N GLY A 62 -1.81 0.82 -7.88
CA GLY A 62 -0.55 0.25 -8.35
C GLY A 62 -0.08 0.72 -9.74
N SER A 63 -0.90 1.52 -10.44
CA SER A 63 -0.77 1.74 -11.90
C SER A 63 -0.19 3.10 -12.31
N CYS A 64 0.30 3.90 -11.37
CA CYS A 64 0.84 5.23 -11.64
C CYS A 64 2.11 5.50 -10.81
N GLN A 65 2.83 6.58 -11.12
CA GLN A 65 3.92 7.03 -10.28
C GLN A 65 3.41 7.93 -9.14
N ARG A 66 4.19 8.00 -8.05
CA ARG A 66 3.89 8.88 -6.90
C ARG A 66 3.72 10.33 -7.32
N HIS A 67 4.56 10.82 -8.23
CA HIS A 67 4.49 12.18 -8.75
C HIS A 67 3.15 12.45 -9.45
N ASP A 68 2.72 11.54 -10.34
CA ASP A 68 1.45 11.68 -11.08
C ASP A 68 0.25 11.71 -10.12
N LYS A 69 0.25 10.84 -9.11
CA LYS A 69 -0.82 10.78 -8.11
C LYS A 69 -0.83 12.04 -7.24
N ALA A 70 0.33 12.54 -6.81
CA ALA A 70 0.43 13.79 -6.06
C ALA A 70 -0.09 14.99 -6.87
N GLN A 71 0.26 15.09 -8.16
CA GLN A 71 -0.24 16.13 -9.05
C GLN A 71 -1.75 16.00 -9.30
N GLN A 72 -2.26 14.76 -9.44
CA GLN A 72 -3.70 14.50 -9.54
C GLN A 72 -4.43 15.01 -8.29
N LEU A 73 -3.99 14.58 -7.10
CA LEU A 73 -4.59 14.97 -5.83
C LEU A 73 -4.53 16.48 -5.63
N SER A 74 -3.40 17.12 -5.95
CA SER A 74 -3.24 18.56 -5.81
C SER A 74 -4.28 19.35 -6.61
N ARG A 75 -4.45 18.98 -7.89
CA ARG A 75 -5.42 19.63 -8.79
C ARG A 75 -6.86 19.40 -8.34
N LEU A 76 -7.17 18.17 -7.91
CA LEU A 76 -8.52 17.77 -7.57
C LEU A 76 -8.97 18.36 -6.22
N LEU A 77 -8.12 18.30 -5.21
CA LEU A 77 -8.41 18.79 -3.86
C LEU A 77 -8.18 20.30 -3.69
N GLU A 78 -7.54 20.95 -4.67
CA GLU A 78 -7.18 22.38 -4.63
C GLU A 78 -6.20 22.69 -3.47
N VAL A 79 -5.25 21.77 -3.21
CA VAL A 79 -4.20 21.89 -2.18
C VAL A 79 -2.85 21.46 -2.76
N GLN A 80 -1.74 21.86 -2.14
CA GLN A 80 -0.42 21.39 -2.56
C GLN A 80 -0.13 20.01 -1.94
N VAL A 81 0.01 18.98 -2.77
CA VAL A 81 0.43 17.63 -2.35
C VAL A 81 1.78 17.32 -2.99
N SER A 82 2.78 17.07 -2.15
CA SER A 82 4.11 16.64 -2.59
C SER A 82 4.15 15.13 -2.86
N PRO A 83 5.02 14.63 -3.76
CA PRO A 83 5.22 13.19 -3.97
C PRO A 83 5.61 12.43 -2.70
N GLU A 84 6.28 13.09 -1.75
CA GLU A 84 6.70 12.56 -0.45
C GLU A 84 5.52 12.34 0.50
N GLN A 85 4.36 12.91 0.20
CA GLN A 85 3.10 12.68 0.93
C GLN A 85 2.30 11.52 0.34
N VAL A 86 2.76 10.82 -0.70
CA VAL A 86 1.99 9.75 -1.35
C VAL A 86 2.65 8.39 -1.16
N VAL A 87 1.87 7.44 -0.61
CA VAL A 87 2.17 6.01 -0.54
C VAL A 87 1.24 5.28 -1.49
N LEU A 88 1.81 4.76 -2.57
CA LEU A 88 1.21 3.79 -3.48
C LEU A 88 1.46 2.36 -2.97
N SER A 89 0.66 1.41 -3.46
CA SER A 89 0.70 -0.01 -3.08
C SER A 89 2.11 -0.63 -3.16
N HIS A 90 2.87 -0.22 -4.18
CA HIS A 90 4.21 -0.69 -4.47
C HIS A 90 5.35 0.14 -3.85
N SER A 91 5.06 1.22 -3.13
CA SER A 91 6.10 2.08 -2.53
C SER A 91 7.07 1.32 -1.61
N PRO A 92 6.62 0.37 -0.78
CA PRO A 92 7.52 -0.40 0.08
C PRO A 92 8.55 -1.25 -0.68
N LEU A 93 8.36 -1.54 -1.97
CA LEU A 93 9.38 -2.26 -2.77
C LEU A 93 10.71 -1.49 -2.84
N GLN A 94 10.70 -0.18 -2.61
CA GLN A 94 11.92 0.63 -2.56
C GLN A 94 12.88 0.18 -1.45
N THR A 95 12.38 -0.47 -0.40
CA THR A 95 13.19 -0.97 0.72
C THR A 95 13.55 -2.45 0.62
N LEU A 96 13.19 -3.13 -0.49
CA LEU A 96 13.51 -4.55 -0.74
C LEU A 96 14.72 -4.68 -1.67
N ASP A 97 15.86 -4.16 -1.22
CA ASP A 97 17.14 -4.13 -1.93
C ASP A 97 17.64 -5.52 -2.34
N ASP A 98 17.38 -6.56 -1.55
CA ASP A 98 17.68 -7.97 -1.87
C ASP A 98 17.07 -8.47 -3.20
N PHE A 99 16.10 -7.75 -3.76
CA PHE A 99 15.49 -8.06 -5.06
C PHE A 99 15.92 -7.14 -6.20
N HIS A 100 16.61 -6.03 -5.95
CA HIS A 100 16.86 -4.99 -6.95
C HIS A 100 17.81 -5.44 -8.07
N ASP A 101 18.74 -6.36 -7.76
CA ASP A 101 19.69 -6.93 -8.73
C ASP A 101 19.16 -8.16 -9.49
N LYS A 102 18.02 -8.72 -9.05
CA LYS A 102 17.38 -9.90 -9.65
C LYS A 102 16.67 -9.55 -10.96
N CYS A 103 16.59 -10.51 -11.87
CA CYS A 103 15.75 -10.39 -13.05
C CYS A 103 14.28 -10.61 -12.68
N VAL A 104 13.49 -9.53 -12.67
CA VAL A 104 12.10 -9.56 -12.24
C VAL A 104 11.14 -9.53 -13.42
N LEU A 105 10.11 -10.38 -13.39
CA LEU A 105 8.96 -10.28 -14.28
C LEU A 105 7.87 -9.45 -13.63
N VAL A 106 7.40 -8.41 -14.30
CA VAL A 106 6.39 -7.48 -13.78
C VAL A 106 5.05 -7.63 -14.49
N SER A 107 3.97 -7.63 -13.70
CA SER A 107 2.58 -7.69 -14.16
C SER A 107 1.74 -6.61 -13.50
N GLY A 108 0.80 -6.02 -14.24
CA GLY A 108 -0.11 -4.97 -13.78
C GLY A 108 -0.53 -4.02 -14.90
N GLN A 109 -1.16 -2.90 -14.54
CA GLN A 109 -1.51 -1.83 -15.50
C GLN A 109 -0.60 -0.62 -15.35
N GLY A 110 -0.53 0.19 -16.41
CA GLY A 110 0.28 1.40 -16.45
C GLY A 110 1.75 1.11 -16.76
N PRO A 111 2.64 2.07 -16.49
CA PRO A 111 4.06 1.98 -16.84
C PRO A 111 4.83 1.12 -15.81
N VAL A 112 4.44 -0.15 -15.65
CA VAL A 112 4.97 -1.05 -14.60
C VAL A 112 6.48 -1.25 -14.69
N THR A 113 7.04 -1.22 -15.90
CA THR A 113 8.49 -1.33 -16.11
C THR A 113 9.23 -0.11 -15.57
N GLU A 114 8.70 1.09 -15.84
CA GLU A 114 9.25 2.37 -15.37
C GLU A 114 9.07 2.53 -13.85
N ILE A 115 7.94 2.06 -13.31
CA ILE A 115 7.69 2.01 -11.86
C ILE A 115 8.76 1.15 -11.19
N ALA A 116 8.98 -0.09 -11.66
CA ALA A 116 9.99 -0.97 -11.10
C ALA A 116 11.40 -0.35 -11.15
N LYS A 117 11.79 0.27 -12.28
CA LYS A 117 13.09 0.95 -12.40
C LYS A 117 13.24 2.11 -11.41
N THR A 118 12.20 2.93 -11.26
CA THR A 118 12.19 4.05 -10.30
C THR A 118 12.32 3.56 -8.85
N LEU A 119 11.87 2.34 -8.56
CA LEU A 119 11.97 1.72 -7.23
C LEU A 119 13.35 1.07 -6.95
N GLY A 120 14.21 0.95 -7.95
CA GLY A 120 15.57 0.41 -7.81
C GLY A 120 15.85 -0.87 -8.60
N PHE A 121 14.84 -1.51 -9.20
CA PHE A 121 15.03 -2.76 -9.95
C PHE A 121 15.79 -2.53 -11.25
N GLN A 122 16.90 -3.24 -11.42
CA GLN A 122 17.81 -3.04 -12.55
C GLN A 122 17.41 -3.86 -13.78
N LYS A 123 16.93 -5.10 -13.57
CA LYS A 123 16.64 -6.06 -14.64
C LYS A 123 15.14 -6.37 -14.68
N VAL A 124 14.40 -5.57 -15.42
CA VAL A 124 12.93 -5.64 -15.47
C VAL A 124 12.44 -6.17 -16.81
N LEU A 125 11.62 -7.21 -16.75
CA LEU A 125 10.89 -7.78 -17.89
C LEU A 125 9.39 -7.61 -17.66
N SER A 126 8.64 -7.20 -18.68
CA SER A 126 7.17 -7.21 -18.61
C SER A 126 6.58 -8.51 -19.18
N VAL A 127 5.35 -8.84 -18.77
CA VAL A 127 4.59 -9.94 -19.38
C VAL A 127 4.45 -9.77 -20.89
N ASP A 128 4.31 -8.54 -21.39
CA ASP A 128 4.27 -8.28 -22.83
C ASP A 128 5.62 -8.57 -23.54
N GLN A 129 6.76 -8.29 -22.89
CA GLN A 129 8.07 -8.68 -23.43
C GLN A 129 8.24 -10.20 -23.44
N LEU A 130 7.85 -10.89 -22.36
CA LEU A 130 7.83 -12.35 -22.31
C LEU A 130 6.98 -12.94 -23.45
N ARG A 131 5.78 -12.42 -23.66
CA ARG A 131 4.88 -12.81 -24.76
C ARG A 131 5.53 -12.64 -26.13
N VAL A 132 6.18 -11.50 -26.39
CA VAL A 132 6.84 -11.24 -27.69
C VAL A 132 8.04 -12.15 -27.90
N GLN A 133 8.79 -12.47 -26.84
CA GLN A 133 9.97 -13.33 -26.95
C GLN A 133 9.64 -14.83 -26.99
N HIS A 134 8.50 -15.22 -26.40
CA HIS A 134 7.99 -16.59 -26.38
C HIS A 134 6.55 -16.65 -26.94
N PRO A 135 6.36 -16.36 -28.23
CA PRO A 135 5.04 -16.22 -28.83
C PRO A 135 4.13 -17.44 -28.70
N LEU A 136 4.71 -18.65 -28.68
CA LEU A 136 3.98 -19.91 -28.57
C LEU A 136 3.46 -20.20 -27.15
N LEU A 137 3.82 -19.41 -26.15
CA LEU A 137 3.31 -19.56 -24.78
C LEU A 137 1.95 -18.86 -24.59
N ASP A 138 1.68 -17.77 -25.32
CA ASP A 138 0.40 -17.04 -25.25
C ASP A 138 -0.53 -17.44 -26.41
N MET A 139 -0.93 -18.72 -26.44
CA MET A 139 -1.84 -19.25 -27.46
C MET A 139 -3.31 -19.22 -27.03
N VAL A 140 -3.61 -18.62 -25.87
CA VAL A 140 -4.98 -18.50 -25.34
C VAL A 140 -5.85 -17.51 -26.13
N ASP A 141 -5.24 -16.53 -26.81
CA ASP A 141 -5.93 -15.70 -27.80
C ASP A 141 -5.66 -16.21 -29.23
N HIS A 142 -6.63 -16.93 -29.78
CA HIS A 142 -6.53 -17.55 -31.11
C HIS A 142 -6.43 -16.54 -32.26
N ASN A 143 -6.85 -15.29 -32.04
CA ASN A 143 -6.77 -14.22 -33.05
C ASN A 143 -5.38 -13.59 -33.11
N ARG A 144 -4.57 -13.75 -32.06
CA ARG A 144 -3.19 -13.24 -31.97
C ARG A 144 -2.15 -14.27 -32.40
N LYS A 145 -2.42 -15.03 -33.48
CA LYS A 145 -1.45 -16.00 -34.00
C LYS A 145 -0.10 -15.31 -34.26
N PRO A 146 0.98 -15.76 -33.60
CA PRO A 146 2.26 -15.10 -33.73
C PRO A 146 2.88 -15.31 -35.12
N ASP A 147 3.53 -14.27 -35.65
CA ASP A 147 4.35 -14.38 -36.84
C ASP A 147 5.67 -15.08 -36.50
N LEU A 148 5.71 -16.39 -36.75
CA LEU A 148 6.85 -17.27 -36.49
C LEU A 148 8.07 -16.94 -37.37
N SER A 149 7.98 -16.02 -38.33
CA SER A 149 9.13 -15.58 -39.11
C SER A 149 10.14 -14.73 -38.31
N SER A 150 9.75 -14.26 -37.12
CA SER A 150 10.49 -13.31 -36.31
C SER A 150 10.90 -13.84 -34.93
N PHE A 151 11.32 -15.11 -34.82
CA PHE A 151 11.85 -15.63 -33.56
C PHE A 151 13.07 -14.80 -33.10
N PRO A 152 13.00 -14.08 -31.98
CA PRO A 152 14.19 -13.42 -31.47
C PRO A 152 15.19 -14.49 -31.03
N LEU A 153 16.32 -14.59 -31.75
CA LEU A 153 17.46 -15.49 -31.47
C LEU A 153 18.14 -15.26 -30.11
N LYS A 154 17.64 -14.33 -29.29
CA LYS A 154 18.26 -13.96 -28.02
C LYS A 154 17.79 -14.86 -26.89
N THR A 155 18.76 -15.33 -26.11
CA THR A 155 18.52 -16.02 -24.84
C THR A 155 17.70 -15.11 -23.92
N PHE A 156 16.49 -15.54 -23.57
CA PHE A 156 15.68 -14.86 -22.56
C PHE A 156 16.34 -15.07 -21.19
N PRO A 157 16.58 -14.01 -20.40
CA PRO A 157 17.23 -14.17 -19.10
C PRO A 157 16.34 -14.99 -18.17
N LYS A 158 16.95 -15.79 -17.29
CA LYS A 158 16.20 -16.53 -16.28
C LYS A 158 15.50 -15.52 -15.36
N ILE A 159 14.19 -15.67 -15.19
CA ILE A 159 13.41 -14.88 -14.24
C ILE A 159 13.70 -15.40 -12.84
N GLU A 160 13.95 -14.49 -11.91
CA GLU A 160 14.36 -14.79 -10.53
C GLU A 160 13.30 -14.39 -9.49
N ALA A 161 12.37 -13.50 -9.84
CA ALA A 161 11.20 -13.16 -9.04
C ALA A 161 10.06 -12.58 -9.91
N ILE A 162 8.83 -12.61 -9.39
CA ILE A 162 7.65 -12.01 -10.01
C ILE A 162 7.18 -10.84 -9.13
N ILE A 163 6.84 -9.72 -9.76
CA ILE A 163 6.20 -8.58 -9.08
C ILE A 163 4.83 -8.35 -9.71
N LEU A 164 3.80 -8.41 -8.87
CA LEU A 164 2.40 -8.16 -9.24
C LEU A 164 2.01 -6.78 -8.68
N PHE A 165 2.02 -5.75 -9.53
CA PHE A 165 1.73 -4.37 -9.14
C PHE A 165 0.23 -4.11 -8.91
N GLY A 166 -0.63 -4.85 -9.61
CA GLY A 166 -2.08 -4.66 -9.64
C GLY A 166 -2.72 -5.54 -10.71
N GLU A 167 -4.04 -5.48 -10.87
CA GLU A 167 -4.80 -6.32 -11.80
C GLU A 167 -4.39 -6.06 -13.27
N PRO A 168 -3.82 -7.03 -13.99
CA PRO A 168 -3.41 -6.79 -15.37
C PRO A 168 -4.63 -6.69 -16.31
N ILE A 169 -4.41 -6.20 -17.53
CA ILE A 169 -5.36 -6.35 -18.64
C ILE A 169 -5.06 -7.68 -19.33
N ARG A 170 -6.07 -8.38 -19.86
CA ARG A 170 -5.96 -9.73 -20.46
C ARG A 170 -5.52 -10.76 -19.42
N TRP A 171 -6.46 -11.10 -18.53
CA TRP A 171 -6.21 -12.03 -17.43
C TRP A 171 -5.80 -13.41 -17.95
N GLU A 172 -6.36 -13.86 -19.07
CA GLU A 172 -6.03 -15.12 -19.72
C GLU A 172 -4.54 -15.22 -20.07
N THR A 173 -3.99 -14.20 -20.75
CA THR A 173 -2.58 -14.13 -21.12
C THR A 173 -1.69 -14.07 -19.87
N ASN A 174 -2.04 -13.24 -18.89
CA ASN A 174 -1.23 -13.09 -17.69
C ASN A 174 -1.23 -14.36 -16.83
N LEU A 175 -2.39 -15.01 -16.66
CA LEU A 175 -2.49 -16.27 -15.92
C LEU A 175 -1.64 -17.35 -16.60
N GLN A 176 -1.76 -17.54 -17.92
CA GLN A 176 -0.96 -18.51 -18.66
C GLN A 176 0.55 -18.29 -18.44
N LEU A 177 1.03 -17.08 -18.71
CA LEU A 177 2.46 -16.77 -18.67
C LEU A 177 3.04 -16.76 -17.25
N LEU A 178 2.29 -16.28 -16.26
CA LEU A 178 2.75 -16.33 -14.85
C LEU A 178 2.84 -17.78 -14.36
N ILE A 179 1.87 -18.62 -14.70
CA ILE A 179 1.89 -20.05 -14.37
C ILE A 179 3.06 -20.76 -15.06
N ASP A 180 3.31 -20.48 -16.36
CA ASP A 180 4.46 -21.02 -17.08
C ASP A 180 5.77 -20.69 -16.37
N VAL A 181 5.94 -19.44 -15.94
CA VAL A 181 7.13 -18.97 -15.24
C VAL A 181 7.28 -19.65 -13.88
N LEU A 182 6.20 -19.78 -13.11
CA LEU A 182 6.20 -20.47 -11.81
C LEU A 182 6.54 -21.96 -11.94
N LEU A 183 5.92 -22.67 -12.89
CA LEU A 183 6.10 -24.12 -13.09
C LEU A 183 7.41 -24.49 -13.78
N THR A 184 8.11 -23.53 -14.38
CA THR A 184 9.44 -23.72 -14.99
C THR A 184 10.57 -23.11 -14.17
N ASN A 185 10.28 -22.63 -12.97
CA ASN A 185 11.25 -21.94 -12.10
C ASN A 185 12.05 -20.86 -12.85
N GLY A 186 11.31 -20.03 -13.60
CA GLY A 186 11.84 -18.84 -14.27
C GLY A 186 12.38 -19.07 -15.68
N SER A 187 12.13 -20.25 -16.25
CA SER A 187 12.62 -20.66 -17.57
C SER A 187 11.47 -21.11 -18.49
N PRO A 188 10.58 -20.20 -18.90
CA PRO A 188 9.29 -20.54 -19.53
C PRO A 188 9.41 -21.26 -20.89
N GLY A 189 10.60 -21.32 -21.49
CA GLY A 189 10.89 -22.17 -22.66
C GLY A 189 11.17 -23.65 -22.35
N ARG A 190 11.14 -24.07 -21.08
CA ARG A 190 11.34 -25.46 -20.64
C ARG A 190 10.01 -26.16 -20.38
N ALA A 191 10.04 -27.48 -20.37
CA ALA A 191 8.91 -28.27 -19.88
C ALA A 191 8.68 -27.99 -18.38
N TYR A 192 7.43 -28.11 -17.93
CA TYR A 192 7.11 -27.93 -16.52
C TYR A 192 7.81 -28.96 -15.65
N GLU A 193 8.21 -28.51 -14.46
CA GLU A 193 8.67 -29.36 -13.37
C GLU A 193 7.55 -29.39 -12.33
N VAL A 194 6.80 -30.50 -12.23
CA VAL A 194 5.63 -30.59 -11.35
C VAL A 194 5.85 -31.64 -10.25
N PRO A 195 5.89 -31.25 -8.96
CA PRO A 195 5.97 -29.86 -8.49
C PRO A 195 7.39 -29.28 -8.70
N PRO A 196 7.53 -27.94 -8.77
CA PRO A 196 8.85 -27.33 -8.93
C PRO A 196 9.72 -27.58 -7.68
N PRO A 197 11.05 -27.70 -7.81
CA PRO A 197 11.94 -27.96 -6.68
C PRO A 197 11.83 -26.88 -5.59
N ALA A 198 11.75 -25.62 -6.02
CA ALA A 198 11.50 -24.45 -5.19
C ALA A 198 10.59 -23.49 -5.96
N GLN A 199 9.71 -22.77 -5.26
CA GLN A 199 8.88 -21.75 -5.87
C GLN A 199 9.69 -20.46 -6.09
N LEU A 200 9.49 -19.79 -7.23
CA LEU A 200 10.00 -18.43 -7.40
C LEU A 200 9.36 -17.50 -6.36
N PRO A 201 10.12 -16.53 -5.82
CA PRO A 201 9.57 -15.44 -5.03
C PRO A 201 8.51 -14.66 -5.83
N VAL A 202 7.35 -14.46 -5.20
CA VAL A 202 6.27 -13.63 -5.73
C VAL A 202 6.00 -12.49 -4.76
N LEU A 203 6.11 -11.26 -5.26
CA LEU A 203 5.83 -10.02 -4.53
C LEU A 203 4.51 -9.46 -5.05
N ALA A 204 3.46 -9.46 -4.23
CA ALA A 204 2.16 -8.91 -4.61
C ALA A 204 1.92 -7.57 -3.91
N CYS A 205 1.63 -6.52 -4.68
CA CYS A 205 1.59 -5.15 -4.17
C CYS A 205 0.22 -4.71 -3.66
N ASN A 206 -0.85 -5.40 -4.05
CA ASN A 206 -2.23 -5.05 -3.69
C ASN A 206 -3.04 -6.33 -3.49
N ILE A 207 -3.75 -6.46 -2.37
CA ILE A 207 -4.56 -7.65 -2.09
C ILE A 207 -6.07 -7.36 -2.07
N ASP A 208 -6.48 -6.15 -2.44
CA ASP A 208 -7.86 -5.73 -2.39
C ASP A 208 -8.72 -6.58 -3.32
N LEU A 209 -9.71 -7.28 -2.75
CA LEU A 209 -10.72 -8.00 -3.53
C LEU A 209 -11.57 -7.03 -4.35
N THR A 210 -11.94 -5.89 -3.76
CA THR A 210 -12.78 -4.89 -4.40
C THR A 210 -12.36 -3.48 -4.03
N TRP A 211 -12.69 -2.52 -4.90
CA TRP A 211 -12.46 -1.10 -4.71
C TRP A 211 -13.60 -0.26 -5.31
N MET A 212 -13.72 1.01 -4.90
CA MET A 212 -14.79 1.89 -5.38
C MET A 212 -14.40 2.77 -6.57
N ALA A 213 -15.06 2.49 -7.70
CA ALA A 213 -15.04 3.30 -8.91
C ALA A 213 -16.31 4.18 -9.02
N GLU A 214 -16.65 4.63 -10.23
CA GLU A 214 -17.85 5.43 -10.51
C GLU A 214 -19.17 4.62 -10.47
N ALA A 215 -19.08 3.29 -10.61
CA ALA A 215 -20.25 2.42 -10.61
C ALA A 215 -20.90 2.33 -9.20
N PRO A 216 -22.22 2.06 -9.09
CA PRO A 216 -22.88 1.92 -7.79
C PRO A 216 -22.35 0.79 -6.91
N SER A 217 -21.78 -0.26 -7.53
CA SER A 217 -21.22 -1.41 -6.82
C SER A 217 -19.69 -1.43 -6.97
N PRO A 218 -18.94 -1.90 -5.95
CA PRO A 218 -17.49 -2.06 -6.03
C PRO A 218 -17.05 -2.85 -7.26
N ARG A 219 -15.88 -2.53 -7.80
CA ARG A 219 -15.24 -3.25 -8.92
C ARG A 219 -14.24 -4.25 -8.36
N PHE A 220 -13.91 -5.29 -9.13
CA PHE A 220 -12.86 -6.22 -8.74
C PHE A 220 -11.51 -5.52 -8.69
N GLY A 221 -10.78 -5.75 -7.61
CA GLY A 221 -9.38 -5.34 -7.44
C GLY A 221 -8.41 -6.47 -7.73
N HIS A 222 -7.13 -6.24 -7.42
CA HIS A 222 -6.07 -7.21 -7.68
C HIS A 222 -6.27 -8.54 -6.93
N GLY A 223 -6.88 -8.52 -5.75
CA GLY A 223 -7.13 -9.71 -4.95
C GLY A 223 -7.94 -10.78 -5.70
N VAL A 224 -8.88 -10.40 -6.56
CA VAL A 224 -9.64 -11.36 -7.38
C VAL A 224 -8.74 -12.04 -8.42
N PHE A 225 -7.80 -11.30 -9.00
CA PHE A 225 -6.79 -11.87 -9.90
C PHE A 225 -5.86 -12.83 -9.15
N LEU A 226 -5.42 -12.46 -7.93
CA LEU A 226 -4.61 -13.33 -7.07
C LEU A 226 -5.34 -14.65 -6.75
N LEU A 227 -6.62 -14.59 -6.39
CA LEU A 227 -7.45 -15.78 -6.17
C LEU A 227 -7.48 -16.71 -7.39
N CYS A 228 -7.58 -16.16 -8.60
CA CYS A 228 -7.51 -16.94 -9.83
C CYS A 228 -6.13 -17.58 -10.01
N LEU A 229 -5.05 -16.81 -9.81
CA LEU A 229 -3.68 -17.28 -9.95
C LEU A 229 -3.37 -18.40 -8.95
N GLU A 230 -3.72 -18.23 -7.68
CA GLU A 230 -3.59 -19.22 -6.61
C GLU A 230 -4.34 -20.50 -6.94
N SER A 231 -5.59 -20.38 -7.37
CA SER A 231 -6.44 -21.52 -7.71
C SER A 231 -5.88 -22.35 -8.87
N VAL A 232 -5.40 -21.68 -9.93
CA VAL A 232 -4.79 -22.35 -11.08
C VAL A 232 -3.44 -22.96 -10.70
N TYR A 233 -2.58 -22.23 -9.99
CA TYR A 233 -1.30 -22.73 -9.53
C TYR A 233 -1.46 -23.97 -8.65
N ARG A 234 -2.38 -23.96 -7.69
CA ARG A 234 -2.68 -25.11 -6.85
C ARG A 234 -3.17 -26.31 -7.65
N LYS A 235 -4.08 -26.07 -8.61
CA LYS A 235 -4.63 -27.15 -9.42
C LYS A 235 -3.58 -27.84 -10.29
N LEU A 236 -2.60 -27.09 -10.79
CA LEU A 236 -1.56 -27.60 -11.69
C LEU A 236 -0.32 -28.12 -10.96
N SER A 237 0.08 -27.49 -9.85
CA SER A 237 1.29 -27.85 -9.09
C SER A 237 1.05 -28.81 -7.92
N GLY A 238 -0.19 -28.88 -7.42
CA GLY A 238 -0.53 -29.55 -6.17
C GLY A 238 -0.07 -28.81 -4.90
N ARG A 239 0.38 -27.55 -5.01
CA ARG A 239 0.88 -26.73 -3.88
C ARG A 239 0.16 -25.38 -3.81
N GLU A 240 0.00 -24.86 -2.59
CA GLU A 240 -0.49 -23.49 -2.39
C GLU A 240 0.57 -22.48 -2.81
N LEU A 241 0.17 -21.43 -3.54
CA LEU A 241 1.07 -20.36 -3.96
C LEU A 241 1.53 -19.57 -2.72
N GLN A 242 2.84 -19.44 -2.53
CA GLN A 242 3.41 -18.66 -1.43
C GLN A 242 3.80 -17.26 -1.91
N TYR A 243 3.54 -16.23 -1.12
CA TYR A 243 4.05 -14.88 -1.39
C TYR A 243 5.25 -14.62 -0.51
N GLU A 244 6.31 -14.11 -1.11
CA GLU A 244 7.49 -13.65 -0.37
C GLU A 244 7.22 -12.31 0.31
N ALA A 245 6.42 -11.47 -0.33
CA ALA A 245 5.90 -10.24 0.27
C ALA A 245 4.49 -9.94 -0.23
N LEU A 246 3.62 -9.58 0.70
CA LEU A 246 2.33 -8.93 0.46
C LEU A 246 2.47 -7.47 0.89
N LEU A 247 2.26 -6.55 -0.04
CA LEU A 247 2.35 -5.10 0.19
C LEU A 247 0.99 -4.44 -0.05
N GLY A 248 0.94 -3.12 0.08
CA GLY A 248 -0.32 -2.38 0.15
C GLY A 248 -1.03 -2.59 1.49
N LYS A 249 -2.10 -1.84 1.73
CA LYS A 249 -2.99 -2.07 2.87
C LYS A 249 -3.65 -3.45 2.71
N PRO A 250 -3.89 -4.20 3.81
CA PRO A 250 -3.69 -3.87 5.22
C PRO A 250 -2.27 -4.16 5.77
N ASN A 251 -1.27 -4.45 4.93
CA ASN A 251 0.02 -4.96 5.41
C ASN A 251 0.76 -3.95 6.30
N LEU A 252 1.37 -4.48 7.37
CA LEU A 252 2.08 -3.70 8.39
C LEU A 252 3.17 -2.79 7.81
N LEU A 253 3.92 -3.29 6.82
CA LEU A 253 4.99 -2.56 6.14
C LEU A 253 4.50 -1.25 5.51
N THR A 254 3.28 -1.23 4.98
CA THR A 254 2.68 -0.04 4.37
C THR A 254 2.47 1.06 5.40
N TYR A 255 1.99 0.71 6.60
CA TYR A 255 1.76 1.66 7.69
C TYR A 255 3.07 2.14 8.32
N GLN A 256 4.06 1.25 8.47
CA GLN A 256 5.41 1.63 8.91
C GLN A 256 6.06 2.62 7.94
N TYR A 257 5.93 2.37 6.63
CA TYR A 257 6.42 3.29 5.60
C TYR A 257 5.68 4.63 5.64
N ALA A 258 4.36 4.63 5.81
CA ALA A 258 3.56 5.84 5.93
C ALA A 258 3.92 6.66 7.20
N GLU A 259 4.14 6.01 8.34
CA GLU A 259 4.62 6.68 9.57
C GLU A 259 5.97 7.34 9.35
N LYS A 260 6.92 6.66 8.68
CA LYS A 260 8.22 7.25 8.35
C LYS A 260 8.05 8.55 7.56
N LEU A 261 7.15 8.60 6.59
CA LEU A 261 6.85 9.80 5.81
C LEU A 261 6.20 10.91 6.64
N LEU A 262 5.26 10.57 7.55
CA LEU A 262 4.68 11.54 8.48
C LEU A 262 5.77 12.19 9.36
N ARG A 263 6.75 11.40 9.82
CA ARG A 263 7.87 11.90 10.65
C ARG A 263 8.82 12.80 9.89
N LEU A 264 9.09 12.48 8.62
CA LEU A 264 9.89 13.34 7.75
C LEU A 264 9.21 14.68 7.46
N GLN A 265 7.89 14.80 7.62
CA GLN A 265 7.22 16.11 7.54
C GLN A 265 7.37 16.91 8.85
N ASN A 266 7.79 16.27 9.95
CA ASN A 266 7.73 16.83 11.29
C ASN A 266 9.01 16.62 12.09
N HIS A 267 10.13 17.14 11.54
CA HIS A 267 11.50 16.93 12.03
C HIS A 267 11.74 17.26 13.53
N ASN A 268 10.86 18.04 14.16
CA ASN A 268 11.04 18.55 15.53
C ASN A 268 9.97 18.11 16.53
N HIS A 269 8.93 17.35 16.13
CA HIS A 269 7.85 16.96 17.05
C HIS A 269 7.57 15.47 17.02
N LYS A 270 7.27 14.92 18.19
CA LYS A 270 6.88 13.52 18.35
C LYS A 270 5.42 13.36 17.89
N ILE A 271 5.22 12.56 16.85
CA ILE A 271 3.89 12.09 16.47
C ILE A 271 3.44 11.08 17.53
N SER A 272 2.39 11.40 18.29
CA SER A 272 1.83 10.52 19.31
C SER A 272 0.68 9.68 18.78
N THR A 273 -0.14 10.26 17.90
CA THR A 273 -1.39 9.67 17.45
C THR A 273 -1.47 9.75 15.94
N ILE A 274 -1.71 8.63 15.29
CA ILE A 274 -1.98 8.57 13.85
C ILE A 274 -3.48 8.34 13.67
N TYR A 275 -4.15 9.19 12.90
CA TYR A 275 -5.52 8.98 12.47
C TYR A 275 -5.53 8.40 11.06
N ALA A 276 -5.99 7.16 10.90
CA ALA A 276 -6.11 6.50 9.62
C ALA A 276 -7.56 6.50 9.15
N ILE A 277 -7.85 7.28 8.10
CA ILE A 277 -9.19 7.49 7.57
C ILE A 277 -9.35 6.65 6.29
N GLY A 278 -10.33 5.74 6.29
CA GLY A 278 -10.54 4.77 5.21
C GLY A 278 -12.01 4.43 5.00
N ASP A 279 -12.33 3.78 3.89
CA ASP A 279 -13.69 3.40 3.50
C ASP A 279 -13.90 1.87 3.54
N ASN A 280 -12.84 1.08 3.73
CA ASN A 280 -12.89 -0.36 3.64
C ASN A 280 -12.45 -1.04 4.94
N LEU A 281 -13.36 -1.82 5.53
CA LEU A 281 -13.12 -2.59 6.76
C LEU A 281 -11.92 -3.53 6.63
N MET A 282 -11.80 -4.17 5.48
CA MET A 282 -10.86 -5.26 5.22
C MET A 282 -9.43 -4.81 4.95
N THR A 283 -9.24 -3.53 4.66
CA THR A 283 -7.96 -2.99 4.19
C THR A 283 -7.53 -1.84 5.08
N ASP A 284 -8.34 -0.78 5.19
CA ASP A 284 -8.00 0.42 5.94
C ASP A 284 -8.15 0.22 7.44
N ILE A 285 -9.30 -0.30 7.88
CA ILE A 285 -9.61 -0.45 9.31
C ILE A 285 -8.78 -1.59 9.89
N TYR A 286 -8.79 -2.75 9.22
CA TYR A 286 -7.95 -3.88 9.57
C TYR A 286 -6.47 -3.49 9.64
N GLY A 287 -5.95 -2.80 8.62
CA GLY A 287 -4.55 -2.39 8.57
C GLY A 287 -4.18 -1.39 9.68
N ALA A 288 -5.04 -0.39 9.92
CA ALA A 288 -4.83 0.60 10.96
C ALA A 288 -4.86 -0.02 12.37
N ASN A 289 -5.78 -0.95 12.61
CA ASN A 289 -5.91 -1.65 13.88
C ASN A 289 -4.76 -2.64 14.12
N LEU A 290 -4.34 -3.37 13.08
CA LEU A 290 -3.16 -4.24 13.12
C LEU A 290 -1.92 -3.43 13.46
N TYR A 291 -1.76 -2.28 12.83
CA TYR A 291 -0.66 -1.38 13.11
C TYR A 291 -0.73 -0.80 14.54
N ASN A 292 -1.91 -0.43 15.03
CA ASN A 292 -2.09 -0.01 16.42
C ASN A 292 -1.64 -1.09 17.42
N ARG A 293 -2.02 -2.35 17.16
CA ARG A 293 -1.59 -3.50 17.97
C ARG A 293 -0.07 -3.66 17.95
N TYR A 294 0.57 -3.51 16.78
CA TYR A 294 2.01 -3.50 16.64
C TYR A 294 2.67 -2.38 17.48
N LEU A 295 2.14 -1.16 17.44
CA LEU A 295 2.63 -0.05 18.27
C LEU A 295 2.54 -0.42 19.76
N GLY A 296 1.39 -0.93 20.22
CA GLY A 296 1.21 -1.36 21.61
C GLY A 296 2.24 -2.42 22.05
N GLN A 297 2.55 -3.40 21.20
CA GLN A 297 3.57 -4.41 21.47
C GLN A 297 4.98 -3.81 21.56
N GLN A 298 5.33 -2.85 20.69
CA GLN A 298 6.63 -2.16 20.75
C GLN A 298 6.77 -1.35 22.04
N HIS A 299 5.73 -0.62 22.44
CA HIS A 299 5.73 0.13 23.71
C HIS A 299 5.83 -0.79 24.94
N ALA A 300 5.14 -1.94 24.94
CA ALA A 300 5.26 -2.94 26.00
C ALA A 300 6.67 -3.54 26.09
N ALA A 301 7.29 -3.85 24.94
CA ALA A 301 8.66 -4.35 24.89
C ALA A 301 9.70 -3.34 25.40
N MET A 302 9.48 -2.04 25.18
CA MET A 302 10.35 -0.96 25.67
C MET A 302 10.19 -0.68 27.16
N THR A 303 9.03 -0.99 27.75
CA THR A 303 8.74 -0.73 29.18
C THR A 303 9.04 -1.91 30.10
N THR A 304 9.41 -3.07 29.56
CA THR A 304 9.75 -4.26 30.35
C THR A 304 11.19 -4.16 30.91
N PRO A 305 11.47 -4.44 32.20
CA PRO A 305 12.77 -4.18 32.84
C PRO A 305 13.98 -4.98 32.28
N THR A 306 13.74 -6.01 31.47
CA THR A 306 14.74 -7.02 31.09
C THR A 306 15.80 -6.55 30.08
N LYS A 307 15.73 -5.32 29.57
CA LYS A 307 16.76 -4.74 28.67
C LYS A 307 17.63 -3.62 29.27
N LEU A 308 17.36 -3.16 30.50
CA LEU A 308 18.18 -2.13 31.15
C LEU A 308 19.53 -2.64 31.70
N VAL A 309 19.85 -3.92 31.55
CA VAL A 309 21.09 -4.53 32.10
C VAL A 309 22.11 -4.93 31.01
N ALA A 310 21.79 -4.78 29.71
CA ALA A 310 22.66 -5.24 28.61
C ALA A 310 23.27 -4.11 27.76
N GLN A 311 23.42 -2.88 28.29
CA GLN A 311 24.18 -1.82 27.63
C GLN A 311 25.33 -1.34 28.52
N GLY A 312 26.37 -2.16 28.58
CA GLY A 312 27.65 -1.84 29.17
C GLY A 312 28.78 -2.31 28.27
N THR A 313 28.96 -1.67 27.10
CA THR A 313 30.23 -1.49 26.35
C THR A 313 29.90 -0.85 24.99
N GLY A 314 30.53 0.29 24.68
CA GLY A 314 30.02 1.25 23.70
C GLY A 314 30.40 1.04 22.22
N SER A 315 29.56 1.60 21.35
CA SER A 315 29.91 2.62 20.34
C SER A 315 28.63 3.10 19.62
N HIS A 316 28.54 4.43 19.47
CA HIS A 316 27.51 5.30 18.86
C HIS A 316 26.77 4.69 17.65
N VAL A 317 25.45 4.87 17.44
CA VAL A 317 24.62 6.09 17.46
C VAL A 317 23.21 5.78 17.97
N THR A 318 22.65 6.69 18.77
CA THR A 318 21.30 6.69 19.35
C THR A 318 20.21 6.89 18.30
N GLU A 319 19.51 5.83 17.92
CA GLU A 319 18.13 5.90 17.42
C GLU A 319 17.21 5.54 18.60
N GLU A 320 16.90 6.52 19.45
CA GLU A 320 15.69 6.43 20.28
C GLU A 320 14.51 6.39 19.31
N ALA A 321 14.06 5.20 18.94
CA ALA A 321 12.94 5.00 18.05
C ALA A 321 11.69 5.61 18.69
N LEU A 322 11.40 6.86 18.33
CA LEU A 322 10.19 7.61 18.69
C LEU A 322 8.97 6.98 18.02
N VAL A 323 8.67 5.70 18.22
CA VAL A 323 7.49 5.03 17.64
C VAL A 323 6.22 5.78 18.07
N SER A 324 5.24 5.92 17.16
CA SER A 324 3.94 6.54 17.49
C SER A 324 3.31 5.80 18.67
N SER A 325 2.54 6.49 19.49
CA SER A 325 1.93 5.88 20.66
C SER A 325 0.68 5.08 20.30
N GLU A 326 -0.08 5.55 19.31
CA GLU A 326 -1.33 4.92 18.91
C GLU A 326 -1.67 5.21 17.44
N CYS A 327 -2.41 4.30 16.83
CA CYS A 327 -3.05 4.46 15.52
C CYS A 327 -4.56 4.25 15.68
N ARG A 328 -5.36 5.25 15.31
CA ARG A 328 -6.83 5.24 15.43
C ARG A 328 -7.46 5.19 14.05
N SER A 329 -8.26 4.16 13.82
CA SER A 329 -9.00 3.96 12.59
C SER A 329 -10.32 4.73 12.58
N ILE A 330 -10.59 5.45 11.50
CA ILE A 330 -11.86 6.17 11.24
C ILE A 330 -12.43 5.64 9.93
N LEU A 331 -13.59 4.99 10.01
CA LEU A 331 -14.32 4.48 8.85
C LEU A 331 -15.29 5.54 8.32
N VAL A 332 -15.24 5.82 7.02
CA VAL A 332 -16.21 6.67 6.32
C VAL A 332 -17.22 5.83 5.54
N CYS A 333 -18.41 6.39 5.27
CA CYS A 333 -19.50 5.69 4.56
C CYS A 333 -19.59 6.05 3.07
N THR A 334 -18.55 6.63 2.50
CA THR A 334 -18.55 7.16 1.12
C THR A 334 -17.98 6.19 0.07
N GLY A 335 -17.57 4.99 0.47
CA GLY A 335 -16.86 4.04 -0.39
C GLY A 335 -17.38 2.60 -0.27
N VAL A 336 -16.48 1.63 -0.11
CA VAL A 336 -16.77 0.19 -0.09
C VAL A 336 -17.72 -0.16 1.05
N TYR A 337 -17.49 0.39 2.25
CA TYR A 337 -18.38 0.22 3.38
C TYR A 337 -19.69 0.96 3.16
N ASN A 338 -20.79 0.23 3.35
CA ASN A 338 -22.13 0.77 3.31
C ASN A 338 -22.91 0.30 4.57
N PRO A 339 -23.36 1.22 5.44
CA PRO A 339 -24.07 0.88 6.67
C PRO A 339 -25.42 0.17 6.43
N ARG A 340 -25.92 0.15 5.20
CA ARG A 340 -27.18 -0.54 4.82
C ARG A 340 -26.94 -1.95 4.29
N SER A 341 -25.69 -2.36 4.11
CA SER A 341 -25.33 -3.69 3.61
C SER A 341 -24.96 -4.60 4.79
N PRO A 342 -25.43 -5.86 4.81
CA PRO A 342 -24.99 -6.81 5.82
C PRO A 342 -23.48 -7.04 5.73
N PRO A 343 -22.78 -7.25 6.86
CA PRO A 343 -21.37 -7.59 6.85
C PRO A 343 -21.17 -8.92 6.09
N PRO A 344 -20.06 -9.07 5.34
CA PRO A 344 -19.77 -10.34 4.67
C PRO A 344 -19.63 -11.48 5.69
N GLU A 345 -20.40 -12.55 5.52
CA GLU A 345 -20.55 -13.63 6.52
C GLU A 345 -19.34 -14.59 6.62
N ASP A 346 -18.31 -14.45 5.78
CA ASP A 346 -17.43 -15.58 5.45
C ASP A 346 -15.92 -15.34 5.64
N LEU A 347 -15.55 -14.50 6.60
CA LEU A 347 -14.15 -14.22 6.87
C LEU A 347 -13.80 -14.62 8.31
N GLN A 348 -12.96 -15.66 8.44
CA GLN A 348 -12.28 -16.05 9.68
C GLN A 348 -11.28 -14.96 10.10
N LEU A 349 -11.78 -13.77 10.40
CA LEU A 349 -10.97 -12.64 10.83
C LEU A 349 -11.05 -12.48 12.33
N ASP A 350 -9.97 -11.94 12.85
CA ASP A 350 -9.95 -11.37 14.19
C ASP A 350 -10.95 -10.21 14.21
N GLN A 351 -12.11 -10.43 14.84
CA GLN A 351 -13.22 -9.48 14.87
C GLN A 351 -12.78 -8.13 15.46
N ASP A 352 -11.82 -8.14 16.39
CA ASP A 352 -11.27 -6.96 17.03
C ASP A 352 -10.50 -6.07 16.03
N LEU A 353 -9.99 -6.64 14.93
CA LEU A 353 -9.26 -5.87 13.92
C LEU A 353 -10.17 -5.21 12.89
N VAL A 354 -11.41 -5.67 12.72
CA VAL A 354 -12.36 -5.06 11.77
C VAL A 354 -13.27 -4.01 12.41
N GLU A 355 -13.25 -3.85 13.74
CA GLU A 355 -14.03 -2.79 14.42
C GLU A 355 -13.31 -1.43 14.32
N PRO A 356 -13.90 -0.40 13.68
CA PRO A 356 -13.29 0.91 13.62
C PRO A 356 -13.39 1.63 14.97
N HIS A 357 -12.38 2.42 15.34
CA HIS A 357 -12.46 3.25 16.55
C HIS A 357 -13.58 4.29 16.44
N HIS A 358 -13.80 4.80 15.22
CA HIS A 358 -14.86 5.75 14.91
C HIS A 358 -15.49 5.45 13.55
N LEU A 359 -16.81 5.59 13.46
CA LEU A 359 -17.58 5.53 12.23
C LEU A 359 -18.22 6.90 11.97
N VAL A 360 -18.00 7.45 10.78
CA VAL A 360 -18.53 8.76 10.38
C VAL A 360 -19.11 8.72 8.97
N GLU A 361 -19.90 9.73 8.61
CA GLU A 361 -20.56 9.79 7.30
C GLU A 361 -19.55 9.93 6.16
N ASP A 362 -18.62 10.89 6.27
CA ASP A 362 -17.65 11.21 5.23
C ASP A 362 -16.33 11.74 5.82
N VAL A 363 -15.40 12.09 4.92
CA VAL A 363 -14.08 12.60 5.29
C VAL A 363 -14.11 13.97 5.98
N GLU A 364 -15.15 14.78 5.77
CA GLU A 364 -15.29 16.06 6.49
C GLU A 364 -15.63 15.82 7.95
N ALA A 365 -16.57 14.91 8.23
CA ALA A 365 -16.90 14.49 9.59
C ALA A 365 -15.70 13.82 10.30
N ALA A 366 -14.87 13.07 9.56
CA ALA A 366 -13.63 12.51 10.08
C ALA A 366 -12.65 13.60 10.53
N VAL A 367 -12.50 14.67 9.73
CA VAL A 367 -11.64 15.81 10.05
C VAL A 367 -12.19 16.62 11.23
N ASP A 368 -13.51 16.84 11.30
CA ASP A 368 -14.14 17.54 12.43
C ASP A 368 -13.88 16.80 13.75
N LEU A 369 -14.02 15.47 13.74
CA LEU A 369 -13.70 14.63 14.88
C LEU A 369 -12.22 14.74 15.29
N LEU A 370 -11.31 14.72 14.31
CA LEU A 370 -9.88 14.86 14.55
C LEU A 370 -9.56 16.21 15.20
N LEU A 371 -10.05 17.31 14.64
CA LEU A 371 -9.80 18.66 15.16
C LEU A 371 -10.35 18.81 16.59
N GLN A 372 -11.54 18.29 16.86
CA GLN A 372 -12.12 18.28 18.20
C GLN A 372 -11.26 17.53 19.22
N ARG A 373 -10.66 16.39 18.82
CA ARG A 373 -9.80 15.58 19.69
C ARG A 373 -8.47 16.26 19.99
N GLU A 374 -7.90 16.94 19.00
CA GLU A 374 -6.63 17.67 19.12
C GLU A 374 -6.80 19.08 19.72
N SER A 375 -8.05 19.47 20.07
CA SER A 375 -8.38 20.76 20.70
C SER A 375 -7.95 22.00 19.88
N ILE A 376 -8.11 21.92 18.57
CA ILE A 376 -7.82 23.01 17.61
C ILE A 376 -9.11 23.70 17.16
#